data_AF-A0A7K3Y7W1-F1
#
_entry.id   AF-A0A7K3Y7W1-F1
#
_cell.length_a   1.000
_cell.length_b   1.000
_cell.length_c   1.000
_cell.angle_alpha   90.00
_cell.angle_beta   90.00
_cell.angle_gamma   90.00
#
_symmetry.space_group_name_H-M   'P 1'
#
loop_
_entity.id
_entity.type
_entity.pdbx_description
1 polymer ?
#
loop_
_entity_poly.entity_id
_entity_poly.type
_entity_poly.pdbx_seq_one_letter_code
_entity_poly.pdbx_strand_id
1 'polypeptide(L)'
;MQVEIMQQMLAVVTVLTGALLIAIIFNGYRIVRQQTLLIFIYGLFTLVVGITFADLVSIFMPDGLIILWSAVFSRIMVILGLCVMAYGVMRG
;
A
#
# COMPACT_ATOMS: atom_id res chain seq x y z
N MET A 1 -18.10 17.76 5.62
CA MET A 1 -17.45 18.73 4.71
C MET A 1 -15.98 18.98 5.02
N GLN A 2 -15.56 19.66 6.10
CA GLN A 2 -14.11 19.91 6.35
C GLN A 2 -13.28 18.63 6.63
N VAL A 3 -13.84 17.65 7.34
CA VAL A 3 -13.14 16.40 7.70
C VAL A 3 -12.92 15.49 6.49
N GLU A 4 -13.91 15.39 5.60
CA GLU A 4 -13.82 14.57 4.38
C GLU A 4 -12.75 15.09 3.42
N ILE A 5 -12.65 16.41 3.27
CA ILE A 5 -11.63 17.07 2.44
C ILE A 5 -10.22 16.79 2.99
N MET A 6 -10.06 16.82 4.31
CA MET A 6 -8.78 16.52 4.96
C MET A 6 -8.38 15.05 4.76
N GLN A 7 -9.34 14.13 4.87
CA GLN A 7 -9.09 12.70 4.67
C GLN A 7 -8.71 12.38 3.22
N GLN A 8 -9.37 13.01 2.23
CA GLN A 8 -9.02 12.85 0.82
C GLN A 8 -7.62 13.39 0.49
N MET A 9 -7.24 14.55 1.03
CA MET A 9 -5.89 15.07 0.86
C MET A 9 -4.84 14.10 1.42
N LEU A 10 -5.10 13.53 2.60
CA LEU A 10 -4.20 12.57 3.22
C LEU A 10 -4.04 11.31 2.35
N ALA A 11 -5.15 10.78 1.82
CA ALA A 11 -5.13 9.62 0.93
C ALA A 11 -4.26 9.86 -0.32
N VAL A 12 -4.40 11.03 -0.95
CA VAL A 12 -3.58 11.41 -2.12
C VAL A 12 -2.10 11.47 -1.76
N VAL A 13 -1.77 12.09 -0.61
CA VAL A 13 -0.39 12.14 -0.12
C VAL A 13 0.15 10.74 0.13
N THR A 14 -0.64 9.85 0.75
CA THR A 14 -0.26 8.46 1.01
C THR A 14 0.03 7.69 -0.28
N VAL A 15 -0.79 7.84 -1.32
CA VAL A 15 -0.54 7.23 -2.65
C VAL A 15 0.78 7.73 -3.24
N LEU A 16 1.01 9.04 -3.24
CA LEU A 16 2.22 9.64 -3.80
C LEU A 16 3.47 9.20 -3.04
N THR A 17 3.44 9.23 -1.71
CA THR A 17 4.56 8.77 -0.87
C THR A 17 4.82 7.28 -1.07
N GLY A 18 3.76 6.46 -1.14
CA GLY A 18 3.88 5.03 -1.40
C GLY A 18 4.54 4.72 -2.75
N ALA A 19 4.08 5.40 -3.82
CA ALA A 19 4.67 5.26 -5.15
C ALA A 19 6.16 5.67 -5.18
N LEU A 20 6.50 6.76 -4.49
CA LEU A 20 7.86 7.27 -4.42
C LEU A 20 8.79 6.31 -3.64
N LEU A 21 8.30 5.72 -2.54
CA LEU A 21 9.03 4.69 -1.79
C LEU A 21 9.31 3.44 -2.65
N ILE A 22 8.30 2.97 -3.39
CA ILE A 22 8.45 1.83 -4.31
C ILE A 22 9.52 2.15 -5.37
N ALA A 23 9.49 3.36 -5.94
CA ALA A 23 10.46 3.78 -6.95
C ALA A 23 11.90 3.81 -6.41
N ILE A 24 12.12 4.36 -5.21
CA ILE A 24 13.44 4.41 -4.57
C ILE A 24 13.98 3.00 -4.34
N ILE A 25 13.17 2.11 -3.77
CA ILE A 25 13.63 0.75 -3.43
C ILE A 25 13.81 -0.08 -4.71
N PHE A 26 12.97 0.11 -5.72
CA PHE A 26 13.17 -0.49 -7.04
C PHE A 26 14.49 -0.06 -7.67
N ASN A 27 14.86 1.21 -7.54
CA ASN A 27 16.16 1.68 -8.00
C ASN A 27 17.31 1.03 -7.21
N GLY A 28 17.17 0.90 -5.89
CA GLY A 28 18.10 0.14 -5.05
C GLY A 28 18.26 -1.32 -5.47
N TYR A 29 17.15 -2.00 -5.79
CA TYR A 29 17.16 -3.35 -6.35
C TYR A 29 17.89 -3.42 -7.69
N ARG A 30 17.70 -2.44 -8.58
CA ARG A 30 18.40 -2.42 -9.89
C ARG A 30 19.91 -2.41 -9.72
N ILE A 31 20.42 -1.77 -8.65
CA ILE A 31 21.84 -1.66 -8.32
C ILE A 31 22.36 -2.95 -7.67
N VAL A 32 21.66 -3.48 -6.66
CA VAL A 32 22.15 -4.60 -5.85
C VAL A 32 21.80 -5.97 -6.45
N ARG A 33 20.71 -6.08 -7.22
CA ARG A 33 20.17 -7.30 -7.85
C ARG A 33 19.91 -8.49 -6.90
N GLN A 34 19.72 -8.25 -5.61
CA GLN A 34 19.36 -9.30 -4.66
C GLN A 34 17.88 -9.66 -4.74
N GLN A 35 17.57 -10.96 -4.78
CA GLN A 35 16.20 -11.47 -4.79
C GLN A 35 15.42 -11.08 -3.53
N THR A 36 16.10 -10.96 -2.40
CA THR A 36 15.52 -10.53 -1.11
C THR A 36 14.90 -9.13 -1.19
N LEU A 37 15.60 -8.18 -1.84
CA LEU A 37 15.09 -6.83 -2.08
C LEU A 37 13.85 -6.84 -2.98
N LEU A 38 13.79 -7.76 -3.95
CA LEU A 38 12.62 -7.89 -4.82
C LEU A 38 11.38 -8.35 -4.05
N ILE A 39 11.52 -9.33 -3.17
CA ILE A 39 10.44 -9.81 -2.29
C ILE A 39 9.98 -8.69 -1.36
N PHE A 40 10.93 -7.92 -0.82
CA PHE A 40 10.63 -6.77 0.02
C PHE A 40 9.85 -5.68 -0.72
N ILE A 41 10.25 -5.34 -1.96
CA ILE A 41 9.53 -4.39 -2.82
C ILE A 41 8.11 -4.88 -3.09
N TYR A 42 7.94 -6.19 -3.37
CA TYR A 42 6.62 -6.77 -3.62
C TYR A 42 5.72 -6.64 -2.38
N GLY A 43 6.24 -6.94 -1.18
CA GLY A 43 5.49 -6.76 0.06
C GLY A 43 5.14 -5.30 0.35
N LEU A 44 6.07 -4.36 0.09
CA LEU A 44 5.81 -2.93 0.21
C LEU A 44 4.73 -2.46 -0.77
N PHE A 45 4.76 -2.95 -2.01
CA PHE A 45 3.73 -2.66 -3.00
C PHE A 45 2.36 -3.12 -2.52
N THR A 46 2.24 -4.37 -2.07
CA THR A 46 0.99 -4.90 -1.51
C THR A 46 0.50 -4.08 -0.32
N LEU A 47 1.41 -3.61 0.53
CA LEU A 47 1.10 -2.77 1.69
C LEU A 47 0.56 -1.40 1.27
N VAL A 48 1.22 -0.72 0.33
CA VAL A 48 0.77 0.59 -0.21
C VAL A 48 -0.61 0.46 -0.88
N VAL A 49 -0.82 -0.61 -1.66
CA VAL A 49 -2.13 -0.91 -2.26
C VAL A 49 -3.16 -1.12 -1.16
N GLY A 50 -2.85 -1.93 -0.15
CA GLY A 50 -3.74 -2.19 0.97
C GLY A 50 -4.20 -0.90 1.67
N ILE A 51 -3.28 -0.01 2.01
CA ILE A 51 -3.61 1.26 2.70
C ILE A 51 -4.51 2.14 1.83
N THR A 52 -4.15 2.31 0.55
CA THR A 52 -4.81 3.29 -0.32
C THR A 52 -6.10 2.77 -0.97
N PHE A 53 -6.34 1.46 -0.97
CA PHE A 53 -7.49 0.84 -1.62
C PHE A 53 -8.83 1.28 -1.02
N ALA A 54 -8.96 1.26 0.31
CA ALA A 54 -10.20 1.66 0.96
C ALA A 54 -10.52 3.14 0.71
N ASP A 55 -9.49 3.99 0.74
CA ASP A 55 -9.63 5.43 0.46
C ASP A 55 -10.08 5.67 -0.98
N LEU A 56 -9.47 4.99 -1.96
CA LEU A 56 -9.90 5.05 -3.35
C LEU A 56 -11.37 4.62 -3.52
N VAL A 57 -11.75 3.47 -2.97
CA VAL A 57 -13.14 2.99 -3.09
C VAL A 57 -14.13 3.97 -2.47
N SER A 58 -13.79 4.61 -1.35
CA SER A 58 -14.65 5.60 -0.70
C SER A 58 -14.91 6.87 -1.53
N ILE A 59 -13.99 7.21 -2.44
CA ILE A 59 -14.13 8.36 -3.34
C ILE A 59 -14.99 8.00 -4.56
N PHE A 60 -14.83 6.79 -5.09
CA PHE A 60 -15.47 6.38 -6.35
C PHE A 60 -16.85 5.73 -6.16
N MET A 61 -17.14 5.16 -4.99
CA MET A 61 -18.38 4.41 -4.76
C MET A 61 -19.18 4.97 -3.58
N PRO A 62 -20.46 5.35 -3.79
CA PRO A 62 -21.33 5.84 -2.73
C PRO A 62 -22.00 4.72 -1.90
N ASP A 63 -21.88 3.46 -2.32
CA ASP A 63 -22.54 2.32 -1.65
C ASP A 63 -21.84 1.93 -0.34
N GLY A 64 -22.54 2.13 0.78
CA GLY A 64 -22.02 1.84 2.12
C GLY A 64 -21.58 0.39 2.36
N LEU A 65 -22.21 -0.59 1.69
CA LEU A 65 -21.81 -1.99 1.78
C LEU A 65 -20.46 -2.25 1.10
N ILE A 66 -20.20 -1.61 -0.05
CA ILE A 66 -18.94 -1.77 -0.77
C ILE A 66 -17.80 -1.10 -0.01
N ILE A 67 -18.05 0.07 0.59
CA ILE A 67 -17.09 0.78 1.46
C ILE A 67 -16.71 -0.09 2.68
N LEU A 68 -17.67 -0.77 3.30
CA LEU A 68 -17.39 -1.64 4.44
C LEU A 68 -16.48 -2.81 4.03
N TRP A 69 -16.79 -3.49 2.93
CA TRP A 69 -16.00 -4.62 2.44
C TRP A 69 -14.61 -4.19 1.93
N SER A 70 -14.48 -3.00 1.35
CA SER A 70 -13.18 -2.47 0.93
C SER A 70 -12.27 -2.18 2.12
N ALA A 71 -12.81 -1.72 3.25
CA ALA A 71 -12.06 -1.54 4.49
C ALA A 71 -11.54 -2.88 5.06
N VAL A 72 -12.34 -3.94 4.99
CA VAL A 72 -11.92 -5.28 5.40
C VAL A 72 -10.82 -5.80 4.48
N PHE A 73 -11.02 -5.69 3.17
CA PHE A 73 -10.03 -6.12 2.17
C PHE A 73 -8.70 -5.37 2.29
N SER A 74 -8.76 -4.06 2.51
CA SER A 74 -7.60 -3.19 2.77
C SER A 74 -6.75 -3.75 3.92
N ARG A 75 -7.37 -4.12 5.05
CA ARG A 75 -6.64 -4.68 6.20
C ARG A 75 -5.99 -6.02 5.87
N ILE A 76 -6.67 -6.90 5.14
CA ILE A 76 -6.10 -8.19 4.72
C ILE A 76 -4.86 -7.97 3.86
N MET A 77 -4.93 -7.03 2.90
CA MET A 77 -3.79 -6.69 2.04
C MET A 77 -2.61 -6.12 2.83
N VAL A 78 -2.87 -5.24 3.80
CA VAL A 78 -1.81 -4.72 4.68
C VAL A 78 -1.11 -5.84 5.46
N ILE A 79 -1.88 -6.77 6.02
CA ILE A 79 -1.33 -7.92 6.76
C ILE A 79 -0.48 -8.80 5.82
N LEU A 80 -0.97 -9.10 4.62
CA LEU A 80 -0.22 -9.86 3.63
C LEU A 80 1.07 -9.15 3.22
N GLY A 81 1.02 -7.84 2.97
CA GLY A 81 2.19 -7.03 2.65
C GLY A 81 3.26 -7.11 3.76
N LEU A 82 2.84 -6.94 5.02
CA LEU A 82 3.73 -7.08 6.18
C LEU A 82 4.35 -8.48 6.28
N CYS A 83 3.56 -9.54 6.09
CA CYS A 83 4.06 -10.92 6.10
C CYS A 83 5.10 -11.16 4.99
N VAL A 84 4.86 -10.65 3.79
CA VAL A 84 5.79 -10.76 2.66
C VAL A 84 7.09 -9.99 2.94
N MET A 85 6.99 -8.79 3.52
CA MET A 85 8.17 -8.01 3.90
C MET A 85 8.98 -8.72 4.99
N ALA A 86 8.32 -9.26 6.02
CA ALA A 86 8.97 -10.04 7.07
C ALA A 86 9.67 -11.29 6.51
N TYR A 87 9.01 -12.00 5.60
CA TYR A 87 9.60 -13.14 4.89
C TYR A 87 10.82 -12.75 4.05
N GLY A 88 10.75 -11.62 3.36
CA GLY A 88 11.88 -11.03 2.66
C GLY A 88 13.06 -10.80 3.63
N VAL A 89 12.83 -10.12 4.75
CA VAL A 89 13.88 -9.83 5.74
C VAL A 89 14.50 -11.11 6.31
N MET A 90 13.71 -12.15 6.62
CA MET A 90 14.25 -13.41 7.16
C MET A 90 15.11 -14.22 6.18
N ARG A 91 15.01 -13.95 4.87
CA ARG A 91 15.81 -14.62 3.83
C ARG A 91 17.10 -13.87 3.45
N GLY A 92 17.34 -12.69 4.03
CA GLY A 92 18.51 -11.83 3.77
C GLY A 92 19.51 -11.88 4.89
#